data_AF-T0RRB7-F1
#
_entry.id   AF-T0RRB7-F1
#
_cell.length_a   1.000
_cell.length_b   1.000
_cell.length_c   1.000
_cell.angle_alpha   90.00
_cell.angle_beta   90.00
_cell.angle_gamma   90.00
#
_symmetry.space_group_name_H-M   'P 1'
#
loop_
_entity.id
_entity.type
_entity.pdbx_description
1 polymer ?
#
loop_
_entity_poly.entity_id
_entity_poly.type
_entity_poly.pdbx_seq_one_letter_code
_entity_poly.pdbx_strand_id
1 'polypeptide(L)'
;MHSAIVTTEKGHVLLARYFRATTTEGKRAYEQALFAAVQWPALATTESATGDAVFFAVCHNHYVVYRKHGDLVWFLAGGLEYDELTLHDTLVTIQAVAAAHMEKRCTEALFLANHSKIVVALDDMIHEGHLDVTEVQSVLQMTKLKPYPTKV
;
A
#
# COMPACT_ATOMS: atom_id res chain seq x y z
N MET A 1 2.14 11.90 -4.10
CA MET A 1 2.41 10.53 -3.62
C MET A 1 3.82 10.12 -4.01
N HIS A 2 4.58 9.52 -3.09
CA HIS A 2 5.93 9.02 -3.34
C HIS A 2 5.93 7.53 -3.67
N SER A 3 5.40 6.70 -2.77
CA SER A 3 5.41 5.24 -2.92
C SER A 3 4.28 4.55 -2.17
N ALA A 4 3.84 3.41 -2.68
CA ALA A 4 2.99 2.43 -2.01
C ALA A 4 3.75 1.11 -1.92
N ILE A 5 3.97 0.62 -0.70
CA ILE A 5 4.73 -0.61 -0.44
C ILE A 5 3.87 -1.54 0.41
N VAL A 6 3.88 -2.83 0.06
CA VAL A 6 3.22 -3.89 0.84
C VAL A 6 4.25 -4.94 1.18
N THR A 7 4.31 -5.31 2.45
CA THR A 7 5.22 -6.34 2.96
C THR A 7 4.47 -7.38 3.77
N THR A 8 5.13 -8.51 4.01
CA THR A 8 4.79 -9.41 5.11
C THR A 8 5.19 -8.76 6.45
N GLU A 9 4.74 -9.33 7.56
CA GLU A 9 5.19 -8.94 8.91
C GLU A 9 6.70 -9.09 9.14
N LYS A 10 7.35 -9.95 8.35
CA LYS A 10 8.81 -10.18 8.40
C LYS A 10 9.58 -9.14 7.58
N GLY A 11 8.89 -8.19 6.95
CA GLY A 11 9.49 -7.17 6.10
C GLY A 11 9.82 -7.65 4.68
N HIS A 12 9.37 -8.84 4.26
CA HIS A 12 9.52 -9.26 2.85
C HIS A 12 8.59 -8.44 1.97
N VAL A 13 9.15 -7.73 0.99
CA VAL A 13 8.41 -6.88 0.06
C VAL A 13 7.64 -7.74 -0.94
N LEU A 14 6.31 -7.57 -0.97
CA LEU A 14 5.40 -8.22 -1.92
C LEU A 14 5.06 -7.29 -3.09
N LEU A 15 5.01 -5.98 -2.83
CA LEU A 15 4.79 -4.95 -3.81
C LEU A 15 5.57 -3.70 -3.40
N ALA A 16 6.30 -3.10 -4.33
CA ALA A 16 6.88 -1.78 -4.16
C ALA A 16 6.61 -0.94 -5.41
N ARG A 17 5.69 0.02 -5.30
CA ARG A 17 5.39 0.95 -6.36
C ARG A 17 5.89 2.35 -5.99
N TYR A 18 6.70 2.91 -6.87
CA TYR A 18 7.18 4.28 -6.78
C TYR A 18 6.52 5.07 -7.90
N PHE A 19 5.85 6.16 -7.55
CA PHE A 19 5.05 6.92 -8.51
C PHE A 19 5.87 7.98 -9.25
N ARG A 20 7.10 8.24 -8.80
CA ARG A 20 8.07 9.10 -9.47
C ARG A 20 9.29 8.29 -9.88
N ALA A 21 9.93 8.72 -10.95
CA ALA A 21 11.17 8.11 -11.42
C ALA A 21 12.24 8.20 -10.32
N THR A 22 12.83 7.05 -9.99
CA THR A 22 13.92 6.94 -9.02
C THR A 22 14.81 5.76 -9.39
N THR A 23 16.09 5.82 -9.01
CA THR A 23 17.07 4.79 -9.32
C THR A 23 16.86 3.55 -8.45
N THR A 24 17.30 2.39 -8.92
CA THR A 24 17.25 1.14 -8.13
C THR A 24 17.97 1.27 -6.80
N GLU A 25 19.11 1.97 -6.78
CA GLU A 25 19.86 2.25 -5.55
C GLU A 25 19.08 3.17 -4.60
N GLY A 26 18.43 4.21 -5.13
CA GLY A 26 17.57 5.10 -4.36
C GLY A 26 16.39 4.38 -3.73
N LYS A 27 15.75 3.45 -4.47
CA LYS A 27 14.66 2.60 -3.92
C LYS A 27 15.16 1.76 -2.75
N ARG A 28 16.30 1.07 -2.93
CA ARG A 28 16.89 0.22 -1.88
C ARG A 28 17.26 1.03 -0.63
N ALA A 29 17.91 2.17 -0.80
CA ALA A 29 18.27 3.04 0.32
C ALA A 29 17.02 3.55 1.06
N TYR A 30 15.97 3.91 0.33
CA TYR A 30 14.69 4.31 0.92
C TYR A 30 14.02 3.17 1.70
N GLU A 31 13.92 1.97 1.13
CA GLU A 31 13.31 0.81 1.81
C GLU A 31 14.07 0.45 3.09
N GLN A 32 15.41 0.48 3.06
CA GLN A 32 16.24 0.25 4.25
C GLN A 32 15.96 1.30 5.34
N ALA A 33 15.93 2.58 4.97
CA ALA A 33 15.64 3.67 5.91
C ALA A 33 14.21 3.58 6.45
N LEU A 34 13.24 3.23 5.61
CA LEU A 34 11.85 3.04 5.99
C LEU A 34 11.74 1.91 7.02
N PHE A 35 12.27 0.72 6.72
CA PHE A 35 12.14 -0.42 7.63
C PHE A 35 12.89 -0.25 8.95
N ALA A 36 13.95 0.57 8.97
CA ALA A 36 14.61 0.98 10.21
C ALA A 36 13.77 1.96 11.05
N ALA A 37 12.92 2.78 10.42
CA ALA A 37 12.04 3.74 11.11
C ALA A 37 10.70 3.13 11.59
N VAL A 38 10.36 1.93 11.15
CA VAL A 38 9.08 1.26 11.43
C VAL A 38 9.09 0.58 12.79
N GLN A 39 7.99 0.73 13.53
CA GLN A 39 7.80 0.10 14.84
C GLN A 39 7.21 -1.31 14.69
N TRP A 40 8.00 -2.26 14.17
CA TRP A 40 7.57 -3.64 13.93
C TRP A 40 6.95 -4.36 15.14
N PRO A 41 7.47 -4.24 16.37
CA PRO A 41 6.86 -4.89 17.53
C PRO A 41 5.44 -4.36 17.83
N ALA A 42 5.21 -3.06 17.65
CA ALA A 42 3.91 -2.45 17.91
C ALA A 42 2.86 -2.94 16.90
N LEU A 43 3.24 -3.11 15.63
CA LEU A 43 2.40 -3.68 14.57
C LEU A 43 1.96 -5.12 14.88
N ALA A 44 2.85 -5.94 15.46
CA ALA A 44 2.53 -7.33 15.81
C ALA A 44 1.43 -7.40 16.89
N THR A 45 1.40 -6.45 17.83
CA THR A 45 0.45 -6.43 18.95
C THR A 45 -0.95 -5.90 18.60
N THR A 46 -1.14 -5.34 17.40
CA THR A 46 -2.38 -4.64 17.03
C THR A 46 -3.55 -5.56 16.67
N GLU A 47 -3.40 -6.89 16.74
CA GLU A 47 -4.47 -7.83 16.35
C GLU A 47 -5.70 -7.86 17.27
N SER A 48 -5.62 -7.30 18.49
CA SER A 48 -6.62 -7.61 19.54
C SER A 48 -7.44 -6.45 20.09
N ALA A 49 -7.21 -5.20 19.70
CA ALA A 49 -8.04 -4.09 20.19
C ALA A 49 -8.22 -3.06 19.08
N THR A 50 -9.41 -3.01 18.48
CA THR A 50 -9.82 -2.06 17.42
C THR A 50 -8.82 -2.02 16.26
N GLY A 51 -9.02 -2.83 15.22
CA GLY A 51 -8.10 -3.05 14.08
C GLY A 51 -7.84 -1.84 13.16
N ASP A 52 -7.68 -0.65 13.73
CA ASP A 52 -7.55 0.66 13.10
C ASP A 52 -6.33 1.44 13.58
N ALA A 53 -5.41 0.84 14.36
CA ALA A 53 -4.21 1.57 14.75
C ALA A 53 -3.36 1.87 13.50
N VAL A 54 -3.26 3.15 13.19
CA VAL A 54 -2.41 3.67 12.12
C VAL A 54 -1.19 4.30 12.74
N PHE A 55 -0.05 3.96 12.17
CA PHE A 55 1.24 4.43 12.61
C PHE A 55 1.78 5.43 11.60
N PHE A 56 2.62 6.34 12.09
CA PHE A 56 3.20 7.42 11.33
C PHE A 56 4.71 7.40 11.50
N ALA A 57 5.43 7.70 10.43
CA ALA A 57 6.87 7.90 10.44
C ALA A 57 7.23 8.98 9.42
N VAL A 58 8.44 9.52 9.56
CA VAL A 58 9.04 10.40 8.56
C VAL A 58 10.28 9.70 8.02
N CYS A 59 10.36 9.54 6.70
CA CYS A 59 11.48 8.88 6.02
C CYS A 59 11.89 9.68 4.79
N HIS A 60 13.17 10.08 4.70
CA HIS A 60 13.72 10.87 3.59
C HIS A 60 12.83 12.07 3.20
N ASN A 61 12.39 12.85 4.19
CA ASN A 61 11.52 14.02 4.01
C ASN A 61 10.12 13.72 3.42
N HIS A 62 9.66 12.48 3.57
CA HIS A 62 8.29 12.07 3.25
C HIS A 62 7.57 11.64 4.53
N TYR A 63 6.31 12.02 4.64
CA TYR A 63 5.39 11.42 5.59
C TYR A 63 5.08 10.00 5.15
N VAL A 64 5.06 9.06 6.10
CA VAL A 64 4.73 7.68 5.86
C VAL A 64 3.66 7.26 6.83
N VAL A 65 2.51 6.85 6.30
CA VAL A 65 1.47 6.16 7.06
C VAL A 65 1.62 4.68 6.83
N TYR A 66 1.51 3.90 7.91
CA TYR A 66 1.57 2.46 7.79
C TYR A 66 0.68 1.76 8.79
N ARG A 67 0.14 0.62 8.38
CA ARG A 67 -0.68 -0.23 9.25
C ARG A 67 -0.64 -1.68 8.84
N LYS A 68 -0.81 -2.56 9.82
CA LYS A 68 -1.02 -3.98 9.60
C LYS A 68 -2.49 -4.23 9.26
N HIS A 69 -2.74 -5.10 8.29
CA HIS A 69 -4.08 -5.56 7.94
C HIS A 69 -4.02 -7.02 7.48
N GLY A 70 -4.47 -7.94 8.33
CA GLY A 70 -4.18 -9.36 8.17
C GLY A 70 -2.70 -9.64 8.41
N ASP A 71 -2.06 -10.43 7.54
CA ASP A 71 -0.62 -10.72 7.60
C ASP A 71 0.26 -9.72 6.79
N LEU A 72 -0.40 -8.70 6.23
CA LEU A 72 0.22 -7.68 5.38
C LEU A 72 0.45 -6.39 6.16
N VAL A 73 1.58 -5.75 5.93
CA VAL A 73 1.86 -4.39 6.37
C VAL A 73 1.88 -3.48 5.15
N TRP A 74 1.05 -2.45 5.20
CA TRP A 74 0.88 -1.50 4.10
C TRP A 74 1.54 -0.18 4.48
N PHE A 75 2.31 0.37 3.55
CA PHE A 75 2.98 1.66 3.68
C PHE A 75 2.56 2.56 2.54
N LEU A 76 2.15 3.78 2.87
CA LEU A 76 1.90 4.83 1.89
C LEU A 76 2.73 6.06 2.26
N ALA A 77 3.55 6.52 1.33
CA ALA A 77 4.42 7.65 1.53
C ALA A 77 4.05 8.81 0.61
N GLY A 78 4.11 10.03 1.15
CA GLY A 78 3.84 11.25 0.43
C GLY A 78 4.57 12.45 1.02
N GLY A 79 4.43 13.57 0.33
CA GLY A 79 4.97 14.87 0.74
C GLY A 79 4.36 15.95 -0.13
N LEU A 80 4.70 17.21 0.15
CA LEU A 80 4.09 18.40 -0.46
C LEU A 80 2.60 18.49 -0.12
N GLU A 81 1.72 18.16 -1.07
CA GLU A 81 0.26 18.20 -0.93
C GLU A 81 -0.33 17.00 -0.17
N TYR A 82 0.48 15.96 0.11
CA TYR A 82 0.06 14.77 0.85
C TYR A 82 0.60 14.81 2.27
N ASP A 83 -0.26 15.28 3.19
CA ASP A 83 -0.04 15.21 4.63
C ASP A 83 -0.44 13.85 5.22
N GLU A 84 -0.24 13.67 6.52
CA GLU A 84 -0.49 12.42 7.24
C GLU A 84 -1.97 11.99 7.17
N LEU A 85 -2.91 12.93 7.21
CA LEU A 85 -4.35 12.66 7.17
C LEU A 85 -4.79 12.21 5.78
N THR A 86 -4.36 12.93 4.75
CA THR A 86 -4.64 12.60 3.35
C THR A 86 -4.08 11.23 3.00
N LEU A 87 -2.85 10.93 3.46
CA LEU A 87 -2.23 9.63 3.28
C LEU A 87 -3.00 8.53 4.01
N HIS A 88 -3.47 8.78 5.24
CA HIS A 88 -4.29 7.83 5.99
C HIS A 88 -5.57 7.46 5.23
N ASP A 89 -6.35 8.45 4.79
CA ASP A 89 -7.62 8.23 4.06
C ASP A 89 -7.39 7.50 2.73
N THR A 90 -6.29 7.85 2.06
CA THR A 90 -5.89 7.18 0.82
C THR A 90 -5.51 5.73 1.08
N LEU A 91 -4.76 5.45 2.14
CA LEU A 91 -4.37 4.10 2.53
C LEU A 91 -5.60 3.25 2.87
N VAL A 92 -6.57 3.80 3.60
CA VAL A 92 -7.84 3.12 3.91
C VAL A 92 -8.59 2.75 2.62
N THR A 93 -8.66 3.68 1.66
CA THR A 93 -9.28 3.43 0.35
C THR A 93 -8.57 2.32 -0.42
N ILE A 94 -7.23 2.36 -0.49
CA ILE A 94 -6.42 1.32 -1.15
C ILE A 94 -6.68 -0.04 -0.52
N GLN A 95 -6.72 -0.10 0.82
CA GLN A 95 -6.98 -1.34 1.54
C GLN A 95 -8.40 -1.86 1.32
N ALA A 96 -9.40 -0.97 1.23
CA ALA A 96 -10.77 -1.36 0.91
C ALA A 96 -10.88 -2.00 -0.49
N VAL A 97 -10.20 -1.41 -1.49
CA VAL A 97 -10.13 -1.98 -2.84
C VAL A 97 -9.39 -3.32 -2.84
N ALA A 98 -8.25 -3.40 -2.16
CA ALA A 98 -7.47 -4.64 -2.07
C ALA A 98 -8.26 -5.75 -1.35
N ALA A 99 -8.92 -5.43 -0.24
CA ALA A 99 -9.77 -6.35 0.51
C ALA A 99 -10.94 -6.86 -0.34
N ALA A 100 -11.53 -6.02 -1.19
CA ALA A 100 -12.58 -6.45 -2.12
C ALA A 100 -12.07 -7.47 -3.16
N HIS A 101 -10.81 -7.36 -3.61
CA HIS A 101 -10.19 -8.36 -4.48
C HIS A 101 -9.76 -9.64 -3.75
N MET A 102 -9.51 -9.56 -2.44
CA MET A 102 -9.07 -10.67 -1.59
C MET A 102 -10.18 -11.24 -0.70
N GLU A 103 -11.45 -11.04 -1.06
CA GLU A 103 -12.61 -11.59 -0.31
C GLU A 103 -12.62 -11.22 1.18
N LYS A 104 -12.18 -9.99 1.52
CA LYS A 104 -12.04 -9.46 2.88
C LYS A 104 -11.03 -10.20 3.76
N ARG A 105 -10.18 -11.04 3.17
CA ARG A 105 -9.10 -11.77 3.85
C ARG A 105 -7.77 -11.30 3.30
N CYS A 106 -7.05 -10.50 4.06
CA CYS A 106 -5.78 -9.94 3.64
C CYS A 106 -4.65 -10.88 4.05
N THR A 107 -4.47 -11.96 3.27
CA THR A 107 -3.37 -12.91 3.44
C THR A 107 -2.33 -12.77 2.34
N GLU A 108 -1.09 -13.16 2.59
CA GLU A 108 0.02 -13.16 1.63
C GLU A 108 -0.35 -13.96 0.37
N ALA A 109 -0.95 -15.14 0.57
CA ALA A 109 -1.38 -16.00 -0.54
C ALA A 109 -2.44 -15.34 -1.43
N LEU A 110 -3.44 -14.67 -0.83
CA LEU A 110 -4.49 -13.98 -1.57
C LEU A 110 -3.99 -12.71 -2.26
N PHE A 111 -3.04 -12.01 -1.64
CA PHE A 111 -2.37 -10.86 -2.23
C PHE A 111 -1.62 -11.28 -3.50
N LEU A 112 -0.80 -12.32 -3.42
CA LEU A 112 -0.05 -12.84 -4.57
C LEU A 112 -0.99 -13.38 -5.67
N ALA A 113 -2.07 -14.06 -5.29
CA ALA A 113 -3.05 -14.56 -6.25
C ALA A 113 -3.80 -13.44 -7.01
N ASN A 114 -3.96 -12.27 -6.39
CA ASN A 114 -4.66 -11.11 -6.97
C ASN A 114 -3.71 -9.94 -7.30
N HIS A 115 -2.40 -10.16 -7.29
CA HIS A 115 -1.39 -9.12 -7.42
C HIS A 115 -1.63 -8.21 -8.63
N SER A 116 -1.92 -8.79 -9.80
CA SER A 116 -2.19 -8.03 -11.03
C SER A 116 -3.39 -7.10 -10.90
N LYS A 117 -4.47 -7.53 -10.22
CA LYS A 117 -5.66 -6.69 -9.99
C LYS A 117 -5.34 -5.54 -9.03
N ILE A 118 -4.55 -5.81 -7.99
CA ILE A 118 -4.14 -4.80 -7.02
C ILE A 118 -3.24 -3.74 -7.66
N VAL A 119 -2.28 -4.16 -8.49
CA VAL A 119 -1.43 -3.24 -9.25
C VAL A 119 -2.26 -2.39 -10.21
N VAL A 120 -3.18 -3.00 -10.95
CA VAL A 120 -4.07 -2.26 -11.86
C VAL A 120 -4.96 -1.27 -11.12
N ALA A 121 -5.51 -1.66 -9.98
CA ALA A 121 -6.31 -0.77 -9.14
C ALA A 121 -5.49 0.42 -8.64
N LEU A 122 -4.25 0.19 -8.19
CA LEU A 122 -3.34 1.28 -7.80
C LEU A 122 -3.05 2.24 -8.96
N ASP A 123 -3.00 1.75 -10.19
CA ASP A 123 -2.73 2.57 -11.38
C ASP A 123 -3.93 3.41 -11.80
N ASP A 124 -5.14 2.91 -11.53
CA ASP A 124 -6.37 3.70 -11.70
C ASP A 124 -6.53 4.74 -10.59
N MET A 125 -6.09 4.42 -9.38
CA MET A 125 -6.19 5.33 -8.25
C MET A 125 -5.13 6.43 -8.30
N ILE A 126 -3.89 6.09 -8.67
CA ILE A 126 -2.73 6.97 -8.51
C ILE A 126 -1.96 7.07 -9.82
N HIS A 127 -2.00 8.25 -10.44
CA HIS A 127 -1.32 8.54 -11.70
C HIS A 127 -0.18 9.54 -11.50
N GLU A 128 1.05 9.14 -11.84
CA GLU A 128 2.28 9.98 -11.68
C GLU A 128 2.47 10.59 -10.27
N GLY A 129 1.84 9.96 -9.28
CA GLY A 129 1.89 10.39 -7.88
C GLY A 129 0.77 11.34 -7.50
N HIS A 130 -0.20 11.58 -8.37
CA HIS A 130 -1.46 12.25 -8.07
C HIS A 130 -2.57 11.24 -7.79
N LEU A 131 -3.38 11.50 -6.78
CA LEU A 131 -4.55 10.68 -6.45
C LEU A 131 -5.74 11.14 -7.31
N ASP A 132 -6.17 10.31 -8.25
CA ASP A 132 -7.20 10.65 -9.23
C ASP A 132 -8.55 10.04 -8.88
N VAL A 133 -8.59 8.74 -8.60
CA VAL A 133 -9.83 8.01 -8.32
C VAL A 133 -9.82 7.49 -6.88
N THR A 134 -10.78 7.96 -6.08
CA THR A 134 -10.91 7.62 -4.66
C THR A 134 -12.14 6.76 -4.35
N GLU A 135 -13.07 6.62 -5.29
CA GLU A 135 -14.27 5.82 -5.08
C GLU A 135 -13.99 4.33 -5.32
N VAL A 136 -14.06 3.53 -4.25
CA VAL A 136 -13.80 2.08 -4.26
C VAL A 136 -14.58 1.35 -5.36
N GLN A 137 -15.87 1.65 -5.53
CA GLN A 137 -16.70 0.96 -6.52
C GLN A 137 -16.26 1.26 -7.96
N SER A 138 -15.91 2.52 -8.23
CA SER A 138 -15.41 2.95 -9.54
C SER A 138 -14.10 2.24 -9.89
N VAL A 139 -13.16 2.15 -8.95
CA VAL A 139 -11.91 1.38 -9.14
C VAL A 139 -12.21 -0.09 -9.42
N LEU A 140 -13.07 -0.74 -8.62
CA LEU A 140 -13.41 -2.15 -8.79
C LEU A 140 -14.09 -2.46 -10.14
N GLN A 141 -14.85 -1.51 -10.69
CA GLN A 141 -15.44 -1.64 -12.02
C GLN A 141 -14.38 -1.54 -13.11
N MET A 142 -13.48 -0.55 -13.02
CA MET A 142 -12.40 -0.36 -13.99
C MET A 142 -11.44 -1.55 -14.04
N THR A 143 -11.10 -2.11 -12.88
CA THR A 143 -10.26 -3.31 -12.78
C THR A 143 -10.85 -4.51 -13.54
N LYS A 144 -12.18 -4.63 -13.67
CA LYS A 144 -12.83 -5.73 -14.42
C LYS A 144 -12.76 -5.56 -15.95
N LEU A 145 -12.64 -4.33 -16.42
CA LEU A 145 -12.62 -4.00 -17.85
C LEU A 145 -11.24 -4.20 -18.48
N LYS A 146 -10.18 -4.24 -17.65
CA LYS A 146 -8.81 -4.42 -18.11
C LYS A 146 -8.47 -5.91 -18.29
N PRO A 147 -7.83 -6.29 -19.42
CA PRO A 147 -7.46 -7.68 -19.67
C PRO A 147 -6.33 -8.11 -18.72
N TYR A 148 -6.49 -9.28 -18.09
CA TYR A 148 -5.41 -9.96 -17.36
C TYR A 148 -4.92 -11.15 -18.16
N PRO A 149 -3.61 -11.45 -18.16
CA PRO A 149 -3.15 -12.76 -18.60
C PRO A 149 -3.79 -13.82 -17.70
N THR A 150 -4.74 -14.58 -18.26
CA THR A 150 -5.27 -15.78 -17.64
C THR A 150 -4.19 -16.85 -17.64
N LYS A 151 -4.04 -17.57 -16.52
CA LYS A 151 -3.21 -18.78 -16.50
C LYS A 151 -3.74 -19.73 -17.58
N VAL A 152 -2.92 -20.00 -18.60
CA VAL A 152 -3.16 -21.02 -19.63
C VAL A 152 -2.88 -22.38 -19.02
#